data_AF-S7RAK2-F1
#
_entry.id   AF-S7RAK2-F1
#
_cell.length_a   1.000
_cell.length_b   1.000
_cell.length_c   1.000
_cell.angle_alpha   90.00
_cell.angle_beta   90.00
_cell.angle_gamma   90.00
#
_symmetry.space_group_name_H-M   'P 1'
#
loop_
_entity.id
_entity.type
_entity.pdbx_description
1 polymer ?
#
loop_
_entity_poly.entity_id
_entity_poly.type
_entity_poly.pdbx_seq_one_letter_code
_entity_poly.pdbx_strand_id
1 'polypeptide(L)' 'STYKLKLPPELAKRRIHPTCHVSRLRQHEGNDNNLFPHCESYTAYDFGEPKDVEWLIDGI' A
#
# COMPACT_ATOMS: atom_id res chain seq x y z
N SER A 1 20.34 2.11 -13.98
CA SER A 1 19.20 2.93 -14.46
C SER A 1 18.17 3.09 -13.36
N THR A 2 17.70 4.32 -13.14
CA THR A 2 16.80 4.68 -12.03
C THR A 2 15.44 5.12 -12.57
N TYR A 3 14.36 4.64 -11.97
CA TYR A 3 12.99 5.00 -12.31
C TYR A 3 12.35 5.77 -11.16
N LYS A 4 11.52 6.77 -11.49
CA LYS A 4 10.74 7.56 -10.52
C LYS A 4 9.27 7.17 -10.63
N LEU A 5 8.71 6.66 -9.55
CA LEU A 5 7.31 6.30 -9.42
C LEU A 5 6.51 7.49 -8.87
N LYS A 6 5.25 7.60 -9.28
CA LYS A 6 4.29 8.50 -8.63
C LYS A 6 3.76 7.80 -7.38
N LEU A 7 4.22 8.25 -6.22
CA LEU A 7 3.74 7.73 -4.94
C LEU A 7 2.42 8.41 -4.56
N PRO A 8 1.45 7.67 -4.01
CA PRO A 8 0.31 8.22 -3.28
C PRO A 8 0.77 9.19 -2.17
N PRO A 9 -0.06 10.20 -1.83
CA PRO A 9 0.30 11.22 -0.84
C PRO A 9 0.62 10.63 0.55
N GLU A 10 -0.05 9.55 0.93
CA GLU A 10 0.18 8.85 2.21
C GLU A 10 1.59 8.27 2.30
N LEU A 11 2.10 7.66 1.22
CA LEU A 11 3.46 7.13 1.17
C LEU A 11 4.51 8.26 1.14
N ALA A 12 4.20 9.36 0.46
CA ALA A 12 5.08 10.52 0.41
C ALA A 12 5.24 11.20 1.79
N LYS A 13 4.15 11.30 2.58
CA LYS A 13 4.18 11.83 3.96
C LYS A 13 5.15 11.06 4.86
N ARG A 14 5.33 9.77 4.64
CA ARG A 14 6.27 8.90 5.36
C ARG A 14 7.71 8.98 4.86
N ARG A 15 8.01 9.89 3.92
CA ARG A 15 9.33 10.07 3.30
C ARG A 15 9.82 8.82 2.55
N ILE A 16 8.90 8.00 2.03
CA ILE A 16 9.26 6.88 1.16
C ILE A 16 9.84 7.44 -0.13
N HIS A 17 11.00 6.90 -0.54
CA HIS A 17 11.70 7.40 -1.70
C HIS A 17 10.98 6.93 -2.99
N PRO A 18 10.56 7.86 -3.88
CA PRO A 18 9.82 7.51 -5.09
C PRO A 18 10.70 6.88 -6.16
N THR A 19 12.02 6.91 -6.02
CA THR A 19 12.94 6.37 -7.01
C THR A 19 13.47 5.01 -6.60
N CYS A 20 13.51 4.10 -7.56
CA CYS A 20 14.07 2.76 -7.39
C CYS A 20 14.95 2.40 -8.58
N HIS A 21 15.91 1.51 -8.35
CA HIS A 21 16.72 0.96 -9.42
C HIS A 21 15.90 0.00 -10.28
N VAL A 22 16.12 0.00 -11.60
CA VAL A 22 15.37 -0.84 -12.56
C VAL A 22 15.38 -2.32 -12.22
N SER A 23 16.45 -2.82 -11.58
CA SER A 23 16.56 -4.22 -11.16
C SER A 23 15.56 -4.64 -10.08
N ARG A 24 14.90 -3.66 -9.42
CA ARG A 24 13.86 -3.93 -8.42
C ARG A 24 12.45 -3.92 -9.00
N LEU A 25 12.29 -3.48 -10.24
CA LEU A 25 10.99 -3.52 -10.92
C LEU A 25 10.70 -4.97 -11.33
N ARG A 26 9.48 -5.40 -11.05
CA ARG A 26 8.94 -6.69 -11.48
C ARG A 26 7.70 -6.44 -12.31
N GLN A 27 7.38 -7.37 -13.20
CA GLN A 27 6.10 -7.35 -13.90
C GLN A 27 4.97 -7.41 -12.87
N HIS A 28 3.96 -6.57 -13.06
CA HIS A 28 2.78 -6.60 -12.21
C HIS A 28 1.97 -7.87 -12.51
N GLU A 29 1.76 -8.69 -11.49
CA GLU A 29 0.83 -9.81 -11.52
C GLU A 29 -0.45 -9.40 -10.79
N GLY A 30 -1.61 -9.65 -11.40
CA GLY A 30 -2.89 -9.34 -10.78
C GLY A 30 -3.16 -10.20 -9.55
N ASN A 31 -4.01 -9.71 -8.64
CA ASN A 31 -4.42 -10.47 -7.46
C ASN A 31 -5.11 -11.78 -7.86
N ASP A 32 -4.76 -12.88 -7.20
CA ASP A 32 -5.51 -14.13 -7.29
C ASP A 32 -6.66 -14.09 -6.28
N ASN A 33 -7.88 -13.90 -6.77
CA ASN A 33 -9.06 -13.76 -5.92
C ASN A 33 -9.47 -15.07 -5.22
N ASN A 34 -8.97 -16.24 -5.67
CA ASN A 34 -9.22 -17.49 -4.97
C ASN A 34 -8.30 -17.64 -3.76
N LEU A 35 -7.04 -17.19 -3.88
CA LEU A 35 -6.06 -17.23 -2.80
C LEU A 35 -6.21 -16.04 -1.84
N PHE A 36 -6.62 -14.87 -2.36
CA PHE A 36 -6.78 -13.63 -1.62
C PHE A 36 -8.18 -13.03 -1.86
N PRO A 37 -9.25 -13.71 -1.40
CA PRO A 37 -10.63 -13.27 -1.61
C PRO A 37 -10.99 -11.99 -0.85
N HIS A 38 -10.19 -11.60 0.14
CA HIS A 38 -10.41 -10.40 0.96
C HIS A 38 -9.32 -9.35 0.71
N CYS A 39 -8.87 -9.21 -0.54
CA CYS A 39 -7.97 -8.14 -0.97
C CYS A 39 -8.73 -6.81 -1.16
N GLU A 40 -9.64 -6.48 -0.25
CA GLU A 40 -10.29 -5.19 -0.26
C GLU A 40 -9.21 -4.14 -0.03
N SER A 41 -9.02 -3.23 -0.99
CA SER A 41 -8.08 -2.09 -0.87
C SER A 41 -8.36 -1.19 0.35
N TYR A 42 -9.50 -1.43 1.03
CA TYR A 42 -9.99 -0.76 2.21
C TYR A 42 -9.63 -1.46 3.52
N THR A 43 -9.03 -2.66 3.52
CA THR A 43 -8.31 -3.10 4.71
C THR A 43 -7.17 -2.13 4.90
N ALA A 44 -7.38 -1.15 5.77
CA ALA A 44 -6.47 -0.06 6.06
C ALA A 44 -5.12 -0.66 6.38
N TYR A 45 -4.24 -0.68 5.38
CA TYR A 45 -2.86 -1.02 5.61
C TYR A 45 -2.35 0.08 6.52
N ASP A 46 -1.99 -0.24 7.77
CA ASP A 46 -1.58 0.77 8.74
C ASP A 46 -0.34 1.51 8.20
N PHE A 47 -0.58 2.69 7.62
CA PHE A 47 0.46 3.56 7.10
C PHE A 47 1.12 4.37 8.22
N GLY A 48 1.03 3.92 9.47
CA GLY A 48 1.42 4.67 10.66
C GLY A 48 0.35 5.70 11.00
N GLU A 49 -0.91 5.30 10.94
CA GLU A 49 -2.01 6.15 11.40
C GLU A 49 -1.78 6.55 12.86
N PRO A 50 -2.16 7.78 13.26
CA PRO A 50 -2.04 8.17 14.65
C PRO A 50 -2.81 7.17 15.51
N LYS A 51 -2.20 6.71 16.60
CA LYS A 51 -2.78 5.69 17.51
C LYS A 51 -4.16 6.06 18.07
N ASP A 52 -4.57 7.32 17.91
CA ASP A 52 -5.86 7.89 18.29
C ASP A 52 -6.99 7.65 17.27
N VAL A 53 -6.75 6.92 16.17
CA VAL A 53 -7.83 6.53 15.25
C VAL A 53 -8.53 5.29 15.82
N GLU A 54 -9.63 5.52 16.53
CA GLU A 54 -10.55 4.46 16.95
C GLU A 54 -11.35 3.98 15.73
N TRP A 55 -11.09 2.75 15.29
CA TRP A 55 -11.90 2.11 14.26
C TRP A 55 -13.21 1.64 14.88
N LEU A 56 -14.34 2.18 14.41
CA LEU A 56 -15.67 1.65 14.69
C LEU A 56 -15.76 0.25 14.08
N ILE A 57 -15.56 -0.78 14.90
CA ILE A 57 -15.86 -2.16 14.53
C ILE A 57 -17.39 -2.29 14.64
N ASP A 58 -18.08 -2.33 13.50
CA ASP A 58 -19.48 -2.75 13.49
C ASP A 58 -19.48 -4.26 13.79
N GLY A 59 -19.94 -4.62 14.98
CA GLY A 59 -20.00 -5.99 15.45
C GLY A 59 -21.01 -6.81 14.64
N ILE A 60 -20.60 -8.02 14.24
CA ILE A 60 -21.48 -9.05 13.66
C ILE A 60 -22.48 -9.54 14.71
#